data_AF-A0A7R9ZY45-F1
#
_entry.id   AF-A0A7R9ZY45-F1
#
_cell.length_a   1.000
_cell.length_b   1.000
_cell.length_c   1.000
_cell.angle_alpha   90.00
_cell.angle_beta   90.00
_cell.angle_gamma   90.00
#
_symmetry.space_group_name_H-M   'P 1'
#
loop_
_entity.id
_entity.type
_entity.pdbx_description
1 polymer ?
#
loop_
_entity_poly.entity_id
_entity_poly.type
_entity_poly.pdbx_seq_one_letter_code
_entity_poly.pdbx_strand_id
1 'polypeptide(L)'
;MAVGAADNALVSSNGDQATVYIYFGTQTGRAEAFAYELRDEASANGFLCKVLDLEDFAPGVFASHRIVLLVVSNTGDGDPPDNAVGFHKWLVDPSTPARTLE
;
A
#
# COMPACT_ATOMS: atom_id res chain seq x y z
N MET A 1 21.94 -27.34 37.38
CA MET A 1 22.12 -26.15 36.53
C MET A 1 21.76 -26.58 35.13
N ALA A 2 20.59 -26.15 34.65
CA ALA A 2 20.01 -26.62 33.40
C ALA A 2 20.58 -25.83 32.20
N VAL A 3 20.56 -26.53 31.07
CA VAL A 3 21.33 -26.33 29.84
C VAL A 3 21.00 -25.03 29.12
N GLY A 4 22.02 -24.42 28.52
CA GLY A 4 21.87 -23.30 27.58
C GLY A 4 21.21 -23.79 26.30
N ALA A 5 20.09 -23.16 25.94
CA ALA A 5 19.44 -23.33 24.65
C ALA A 5 20.15 -22.46 23.61
N ALA A 6 20.94 -23.11 22.76
CA ALA A 6 21.34 -22.58 21.47
C ALA A 6 20.28 -22.96 20.42
N ASP A 7 20.31 -22.20 19.32
CA ASP A 7 19.75 -22.51 18.02
C ASP A 7 18.31 -22.04 17.76
N ASN A 8 18.24 -20.70 17.66
CA ASN A 8 17.30 -19.98 16.83
C ASN A 8 17.37 -20.47 15.38
N ALA A 9 16.40 -21.30 14.97
CA ALA A 9 16.10 -21.54 13.56
C ALA A 9 14.61 -21.89 13.42
N LEU A 10 13.75 -20.90 13.68
CA LEU A 10 12.37 -20.94 13.22
C LEU A 10 12.37 -20.68 11.72
N VAL A 11 12.56 -21.75 10.94
CA VAL A 11 12.21 -21.79 9.52
C VAL A 11 10.69 -21.72 9.42
N SER A 12 10.14 -20.50 9.41
CA SER A 12 8.76 -20.30 9.02
C SER A 12 8.72 -20.30 7.49
N SER A 13 8.25 -21.40 6.93
CA SER A 13 7.81 -21.51 5.54
C SER A 13 6.76 -20.44 5.26
N ASN A 14 7.19 -19.28 4.78
CA ASN A 14 6.30 -18.21 4.36
C ASN A 14 5.57 -18.68 3.10
N GLY A 15 4.40 -19.29 3.28
CA GLY A 15 3.44 -19.41 2.19
C GLY A 15 3.23 -18.02 1.61
N ASP A 16 3.49 -17.89 0.31
CA ASP A 16 3.24 -16.71 -0.54
C ASP A 16 2.90 -15.44 0.24
N GLN A 17 3.89 -14.82 0.90
CA GLN A 17 3.65 -13.57 1.63
C GLN A 17 3.39 -12.47 0.61
N ALA A 18 2.10 -12.27 0.32
CA ALA A 18 1.66 -11.22 -0.58
C ALA A 18 2.13 -9.87 -0.03
N THR A 19 2.89 -9.14 -0.85
CA THR A 19 3.31 -7.78 -0.50
C THR A 19 2.10 -6.85 -0.51
N VAL A 20 1.94 -6.08 0.55
CA VAL A 20 0.92 -5.04 0.71
C VAL A 20 1.47 -3.74 0.13
N TYR A 21 0.79 -3.21 -0.89
CA TYR A 21 1.16 -1.94 -1.53
C TYR A 21 0.27 -0.82 -1.00
N ILE A 22 0.87 0.15 -0.32
CA ILE A 22 0.19 1.28 0.29
C ILE A 22 0.42 2.50 -0.59
N TYR A 23 -0.61 2.95 -1.30
CA TYR A 23 -0.56 4.17 -2.10
C TYR A 23 -1.07 5.34 -1.28
N PHE A 24 -0.44 6.51 -1.40
CA PHE A 24 -0.91 7.71 -0.73
C PHE A 24 -1.17 8.87 -1.71
N GLY A 25 -2.24 9.63 -1.42
CA GLY A 25 -2.54 10.90 -2.05
C GLY A 25 -2.59 11.98 -0.98
N THR A 26 -1.79 13.04 -1.09
CA THR A 26 -1.68 14.07 -0.05
C THR A 26 -1.50 15.48 -0.60
N GLN A 27 -2.08 16.46 0.09
CA GLN A 27 -1.84 17.88 -0.19
C GLN A 27 -0.71 18.47 0.67
N THR A 28 -0.62 18.06 1.94
CA THR A 28 0.28 18.65 2.95
C THR A 28 1.07 17.61 3.74
N GLY A 29 1.16 16.38 3.25
CA GLY A 29 1.98 15.31 3.83
C GLY A 29 1.31 14.50 4.95
N ARG A 30 0.07 14.80 5.33
CA ARG A 30 -0.63 14.06 6.42
C ARG A 30 -0.94 12.61 6.05
N ALA A 31 -1.40 12.40 4.82
CA ALA A 31 -1.75 11.07 4.33
C ALA A 31 -0.49 10.23 4.07
N GLU A 32 0.58 10.87 3.61
CA GLU A 32 1.90 10.26 3.48
C GLU A 32 2.42 9.77 4.84
N ALA A 33 2.43 10.63 5.87
CA ALA A 33 2.87 10.26 7.21
C ALA A 33 2.08 9.04 7.74
N PHE A 34 0.76 9.06 7.58
CA PHE A 34 -0.09 7.94 7.99
C PHE A 34 0.18 6.65 7.20
N ALA A 35 0.50 6.74 5.90
CA ALA A 35 0.85 5.58 5.09
C ALA A 35 2.16 4.92 5.56
N TYR A 36 3.14 5.72 5.97
CA TYR A 36 4.38 5.20 6.58
C TYR A 36 4.11 4.59 7.96
N GLU A 37 3.32 5.24 8.82
CA GLU A 37 2.93 4.65 10.12
C GLU A 37 2.22 3.30 9.95
N LEU A 38 1.33 3.20 8.96
CA LEU A 38 0.64 1.96 8.62
C LEU A 38 1.60 0.88 8.13
N ARG A 39 2.60 1.25 7.32
CA ARG A 39 3.66 0.33 6.87
C ARG A 39 4.45 -0.20 8.06
N ASP A 40 4.85 0.66 8.99
CA ASP A 40 5.65 0.27 10.16
C ASP A 40 4.87 -0.69 11.07
N GLU A 41 3.60 -0.40 11.35
CA GLU A 41 2.72 -1.31 12.11
C GLU A 41 2.51 -2.65 11.39
N ALA A 42 2.18 -2.63 10.09
CA ALA A 42 2.01 -3.86 9.33
C ALA A 42 3.30 -4.69 9.25
N SER A 43 4.45 -4.03 9.11
CA SER A 43 5.77 -4.70 9.13
C SER A 43 6.07 -5.32 10.50
N ALA A 44 5.68 -4.65 11.60
CA ALA A 44 5.80 -5.19 12.96
C ALA A 44 4.94 -6.45 13.18
N ASN A 45 3.84 -6.58 12.44
CA ASN A 45 2.95 -7.75 12.45
C ASN A 45 3.35 -8.82 11.41
N GLY A 46 4.50 -8.67 10.74
CA GLY A 46 5.06 -9.67 9.83
C GLY A 46 4.61 -9.56 8.37
N PHE A 47 3.94 -8.47 7.97
CA PHE A 47 3.59 -8.22 6.58
C PHE A 47 4.74 -7.56 5.82
N LEU A 48 4.89 -7.90 4.54
CA LEU A 48 5.79 -7.18 3.64
C LEU A 48 5.04 -5.99 3.05
N CYS A 49 5.45 -4.77 3.37
CA CYS A 49 4.76 -3.55 2.94
C CYS A 49 5.65 -2.63 2.10
N LYS A 50 5.06 -1.98 1.10
CA LYS A 50 5.69 -0.91 0.31
C LYS A 50 4.79 0.31 0.28
N VAL A 51 5.37 1.50 0.41
CA VAL A 51 4.66 2.77 0.30
C VAL A 51 5.00 3.40 -1.05
N LEU A 52 4.00 3.90 -1.77
CA LEU A 52 4.11 4.48 -3.10
C LEU A 52 3.30 5.78 -3.16
N ASP A 53 3.83 6.79 -3.85
CA ASP A 53 3.08 8.00 -4.16
C ASP A 53 2.09 7.69 -5.30
N LEU A 54 0.89 8.28 -5.24
CA LEU A 54 -0.06 8.21 -6.35
C LEU A 54 0.39 9.03 -7.57
N GLU A 55 1.36 9.92 -7.44
CA GLU A 55 1.99 10.60 -8.58
C GLU A 55 2.71 9.59 -9.50
N ASP A 56 3.33 8.56 -8.91
CA ASP A 56 4.02 7.46 -9.62
C ASP A 56 3.06 6.34 -10.08
N PHE A 57 1.75 6.59 -10.05
CA PHE A 57 0.74 5.62 -10.42
C PHE A 57 0.85 5.19 -11.88
N ALA A 58 0.96 3.87 -12.09
CA ALA A 58 0.90 3.24 -13.40
C ALA A 58 -0.17 2.13 -13.42
N PRO A 59 -1.22 2.22 -14.25
CA PRO A 59 -2.34 1.26 -14.26
C PRO A 59 -1.93 -0.21 -14.37
N GLY A 60 -0.97 -0.51 -15.24
CA GLY A 60 -0.51 -1.89 -15.45
C GLY A 60 0.23 -2.48 -14.24
N VAL A 61 0.99 -1.65 -13.53
CA VAL A 61 1.68 -2.07 -12.30
C VAL A 61 0.66 -2.18 -11.17
N PHE A 62 -0.23 -1.20 -11.04
CA PHE A 62 -1.29 -1.19 -10.05
C PHE A 62 -2.16 -2.46 -10.12
N ALA A 63 -2.63 -2.82 -11.31
CA ALA A 63 -3.46 -4.00 -11.55
C ALA A 63 -2.73 -5.34 -11.29
N SER A 64 -1.39 -5.34 -11.22
CA SER A 64 -0.61 -6.54 -10.90
C SER A 64 -0.51 -6.80 -9.39
N HIS A 65 -0.79 -5.79 -8.56
CA HIS A 65 -0.72 -5.92 -7.11
C HIS A 65 -1.91 -6.69 -6.56
N ARG A 66 -1.63 -7.69 -5.72
CA ARG A 66 -2.66 -8.53 -5.09
C ARG A 66 -3.34 -7.86 -3.89
N ILE A 67 -2.58 -7.08 -3.11
CA ILE A 67 -3.10 -6.38 -1.93
C ILE A 67 -2.69 -4.92 -2.03
N VAL A 68 -3.70 -4.05 -2.09
CA VAL A 68 -3.52 -2.60 -2.19
C VAL A 68 -4.29 -1.91 -1.07
N LEU A 69 -3.64 -0.96 -0.40
CA LEU A 69 -4.24 -0.03 0.54
C LEU A 69 -4.09 1.39 -0.03
N LEU A 70 -5.16 2.18 0.05
CA LEU A 70 -5.19 3.57 -0.44
C LEU A 70 -5.38 4.52 0.74
N VAL A 71 -4.45 5.44 0.92
CA VAL A 71 -4.50 6.50 1.95
C VAL A 71 -4.56 7.85 1.25
N VAL A 72 -5.77 8.35 1.01
CA VAL A 72 -5.98 9.56 0.19
C VAL A 72 -6.69 10.62 1.02
N SER A 73 -6.08 11.79 1.15
CA SER A 73 -6.80 12.97 1.68
C SER A 73 -7.77 13.52 0.63
N ASN A 74 -8.80 14.26 1.04
CA ASN A 74 -9.57 15.09 0.12
C ASN A 74 -9.12 16.56 0.24
N THR A 75 -9.36 17.33 -0.81
CA THR A 75 -9.09 18.78 -0.85
C THR A 75 -10.40 19.52 -1.14
N GLY A 76 -10.62 20.64 -0.45
CA GLY A 76 -11.74 21.56 -0.73
C GLY A 76 -13.12 20.90 -0.64
N ASP A 77 -13.82 20.84 -1.79
CA ASP A 77 -15.21 20.35 -1.92
C ASP A 77 -15.29 18.82 -2.15
N GLY A 78 -14.17 18.11 -2.06
CA GLY A 78 -14.10 16.66 -2.27
C GLY A 78 -13.22 16.23 -3.44
N ASP A 79 -12.49 17.16 -4.06
CA ASP A 79 -11.51 16.83 -5.09
C ASP A 79 -10.34 16.01 -4.53
N PRO A 80 -9.75 15.11 -5.35
CA PRO A 80 -8.52 14.44 -4.98
C PRO A 80 -7.36 15.46 -4.89
N PRO A 81 -6.31 15.18 -4.10
CA PRO A 81 -5.10 15.98 -4.05
C PRO A 81 -4.37 15.91 -5.38
N ASP A 82 -3.50 16.89 -5.65
CA ASP A 82 -2.80 17.03 -6.93
C ASP A 82 -2.10 15.74 -7.38
N ASN A 83 -1.40 15.08 -6.45
CA ASN A 83 -0.68 13.83 -6.71
C ASN A 83 -1.60 12.61 -6.98
N ALA A 84 -2.90 12.70 -6.65
CA ALA A 84 -3.87 11.63 -6.87
C ALA A 84 -4.80 11.86 -8.08
N VAL A 85 -4.69 13.00 -8.77
CA VAL A 85 -5.57 13.34 -9.90
C VAL A 85 -5.47 12.31 -11.03
N GLY A 86 -4.26 11.83 -11.35
CA GLY A 86 -4.03 10.83 -12.39
C GLY A 86 -4.73 9.51 -12.08
N PHE A 87 -4.56 9.02 -10.85
CA PHE A 87 -5.25 7.83 -10.34
C PHE A 87 -6.77 8.01 -10.36
N HIS A 88 -7.28 9.14 -9.86
CA HIS A 88 -8.72 9.40 -9.82
C HIS A 88 -9.34 9.38 -11.21
N LYS A 89 -8.71 10.04 -12.20
CA LYS A 89 -9.18 10.02 -13.60
C LYS A 89 -9.24 8.61 -14.16
N TRP A 90 -8.22 7.80 -13.92
CA TRP A 90 -8.19 6.41 -14.36
C TRP A 90 -9.28 5.57 -13.67
N LEU A 91 -9.51 5.78 -12.37
CA LEU A 91 -10.49 5.04 -11.60
C LEU A 91 -11.93 5.30 -12.05
N VAL A 92 -12.26 6.55 -12.40
CA VAL A 92 -13.62 6.94 -12.82
C VAL A 92 -13.85 6.78 -14.33
N ASP A 93 -12.81 6.44 -15.11
CA ASP A 93 -12.96 6.21 -16.54
C ASP A 93 -13.78 4.93 -16.79
N PRO A 94 -14.92 5.01 -17.50
CA PRO A 94 -15.78 3.85 -17.76
C PRO A 94 -15.14 2.81 -18.69
N SER A 95 -14.03 3.14 -19.34
CA SER A 95 -13.22 2.25 -20.18
C SER A 95 -12.20 1.45 -19.36
N THR A 96 -12.01 1.79 -18.08
CA THR A 96 -11.14 1.02 -17.19
C THR A 96 -11.73 -0.37 -16.98
N PRO A 97 -10.98 -1.45 -17.27
CA PRO A 97 -11.52 -2.80 -17.20
C PRO A 97 -11.99 -3.14 -15.78
N ALA A 98 -13.26 -3.54 -15.64
CA ALA A 98 -13.90 -3.82 -14.35
C ALA A 98 -13.12 -4.83 -13.47
N ARG A 99 -12.38 -5.74 -14.10
CA ARG A 99 -11.55 -6.75 -13.43
C ARG A 99 -10.38 -6.17 -12.61
N THR A 100 -10.05 -4.89 -12.77
CA THR A 100 -8.96 -4.28 -11.99
C THR A 100 -9.34 -4.02 -10.51
N LEU A 101 -10.62 -4.10 -10.15
CA LEU A 101 -11.12 -3.82 -8.79
C LEU A 101 -11.79 -5.02 -8.12
N GLU A 102 -11.79 -6.20 -8.75
CA GLU A 102 -12.38 -7.46 -8.21
C GLU A 102 -11.41 -8.27 -7.35
#